data_AF-A0A7S2M1D7-F1
#
_entry.id   AF-A0A7S2M1D7-F1
#
_cell.length_a   1.000
_cell.length_b   1.000
_cell.length_c   1.000
_cell.angle_alpha   90.00
_cell.angle_beta   90.00
_cell.angle_gamma   90.00
#
_symmetry.space_group_name_H-M   'P 1'
#
loop_
_entity.id
_entity.type
_entity.pdbx_description
1 polymer ?
#
loop_
_entity_poly.entity_id
_entity_poly.type
_entity_poly.pdbx_seq_one_letter_code
_entity_poly.pdbx_strand_id
1 'polypeptide(L)'
;APAAGSRGALAAAGECTGRCRGDGDWTLEKSVPFENEAEEAAATEAWEVFKSKYTKAAETGIFIDTPVEERDIKYRWMRLKSTMKMSSEKALELIKVDAIPLVVDSDYVQGTFDAMVRGSSLEEAVEVVMNNPGVVTAGEDIESNMGMAKVAAGFMTMTRPLNNVIQGLLR
;
A
#
# COMPACT_ATOMS: atom_id res chain seq x y z
N ALA A 1 -43.06 -8.60 24.29
CA ALA A 1 -42.30 -8.01 23.19
C ALA A 1 -41.39 -6.91 23.73
N PRO A 2 -40.08 -7.01 23.48
CA PRO A 2 -39.33 -5.88 22.98
C PRO A 2 -38.68 -6.24 21.63
N ALA A 3 -38.53 -5.23 20.78
CA ALA A 3 -38.08 -5.34 19.40
C ALA A 3 -36.65 -5.87 19.32
N ALA A 4 -36.50 -7.04 18.68
CA ALA A 4 -35.22 -7.50 18.16
C ALA A 4 -34.85 -6.59 16.99
N GLY A 5 -34.05 -5.56 17.27
CA GLY A 5 -33.41 -4.77 16.24
C GLY A 5 -32.55 -5.70 15.38
N SER A 6 -32.92 -5.82 14.11
CA SER A 6 -32.16 -6.53 13.09
C SER A 6 -30.80 -5.87 12.95
N ARG A 7 -29.79 -6.35 13.67
CA ARG A 7 -28.41 -6.25 13.20
C ARG A 7 -28.37 -7.13 11.97
N GLY A 8 -28.51 -6.51 10.79
CA GLY A 8 -28.25 -7.18 9.52
C GLY A 8 -26.91 -7.88 9.66
N ALA A 9 -26.91 -9.19 9.46
CA ALA A 9 -25.69 -9.92 9.25
C ALA A 9 -25.03 -9.27 8.03
N LEU A 10 -24.01 -8.43 8.28
CA LEU A 10 -23.04 -8.10 7.25
C LEU A 10 -22.56 -9.45 6.75
N ALA A 11 -22.88 -9.79 5.50
CA ALA A 11 -22.28 -10.94 4.85
C ALA A 11 -20.78 -10.84 5.10
N ALA A 12 -20.16 -11.93 5.58
CA ALA A 12 -18.73 -11.95 5.81
C ALA A 12 -18.07 -11.73 4.44
N ALA A 13 -17.72 -10.49 4.14
CA ALA A 13 -16.79 -10.20 3.06
C ALA A 13 -15.54 -11.03 3.37
N GLY A 14 -14.98 -11.69 2.35
CA GLY A 14 -13.97 -12.73 2.55
C GLY A 14 -12.71 -12.23 3.26
N GLU A 15 -11.66 -13.03 3.24
CA GLU A 15 -10.34 -12.59 3.70
C GLU A 15 -9.34 -12.58 2.53
N CYS A 16 -8.39 -11.64 2.59
CA CYS A 16 -7.26 -11.64 1.69
C CYS A 16 -6.06 -12.24 2.42
N THR A 17 -5.41 -13.22 1.78
CA THR A 17 -4.23 -13.90 2.32
C THR A 17 -3.05 -13.65 1.41
N GLY A 18 -1.91 -13.26 1.97
CA GLY A 18 -0.68 -12.99 1.22
C GLY A 18 0.58 -13.40 1.96
N ARG A 19 1.67 -13.50 1.21
CA ARG A 19 2.99 -13.90 1.72
C ARG A 19 3.77 -12.70 2.25
N CYS A 20 4.36 -12.91 3.43
CA CYS A 20 5.28 -12.03 4.14
C CYS A 20 6.63 -12.74 4.32
N ARG A 21 7.68 -11.95 4.58
CA ARG A 21 9.06 -12.40 4.62
C ARG A 21 9.47 -13.11 5.92
N GLY A 22 8.65 -13.09 6.98
CA GLY A 22 8.92 -13.86 8.22
C GLY A 22 10.37 -13.73 8.72
N ASP A 23 11.07 -14.87 8.87
CA ASP A 23 12.49 -14.97 9.28
C ASP A 23 13.51 -14.72 8.14
N GLY A 24 13.08 -14.17 7.01
CA GLY A 24 13.95 -13.83 5.86
C GLY A 24 13.42 -14.31 4.51
N ASP A 25 12.48 -15.27 4.50
CA ASP A 25 11.89 -15.90 3.32
C ASP A 25 10.38 -15.66 3.21
N TRP A 26 9.87 -15.54 1.97
CA TRP A 26 8.46 -15.30 1.64
C TRP A 26 7.52 -16.51 1.85
N THR A 27 7.57 -17.11 3.02
CA THR A 27 6.84 -18.34 3.36
C THR A 27 5.74 -18.12 4.38
N LEU A 28 5.77 -17.00 5.11
CA LEU A 28 4.77 -16.71 6.12
C LEU A 28 3.50 -16.18 5.47
N GLU A 29 2.40 -16.91 5.58
CA GLU A 29 1.09 -16.45 5.12
C GLU A 29 0.34 -15.74 6.26
N LYS A 30 -0.26 -14.60 5.94
CA LYS A 30 -1.10 -13.83 6.86
C LYS A 30 -2.38 -13.40 6.15
N SER A 31 -3.45 -13.26 6.92
CA SER A 31 -4.79 -12.94 6.39
C SER A 31 -5.32 -11.65 7.02
N VAL A 32 -6.03 -10.86 6.22
CA VAL A 32 -6.78 -9.67 6.69
C VAL A 32 -8.22 -9.80 6.18
N PRO A 33 -9.23 -9.71 7.07
CA PRO A 33 -10.62 -9.75 6.66
C PRO A 33 -11.00 -8.48 5.90
N PHE A 34 -11.90 -8.61 4.93
CA PHE A 34 -12.56 -7.46 4.35
C PHE A 34 -13.66 -6.95 5.30
N GLU A 35 -13.79 -5.63 5.43
CA GLU A 35 -14.86 -5.00 6.20
C GLU A 35 -16.22 -5.16 5.51
N ASN A 36 -16.24 -5.17 4.17
CA ASN A 36 -17.43 -5.27 3.34
C ASN A 36 -17.07 -5.58 1.86
N GLU A 37 -18.07 -5.86 1.03
CA GLU A 37 -17.89 -6.18 -0.40
C GLU A 37 -17.28 -5.03 -1.22
N ALA A 38 -17.52 -3.77 -0.84
CA ALA A 38 -16.93 -2.63 -1.54
C ALA A 38 -15.41 -2.57 -1.35
N GLU A 39 -14.92 -2.99 -0.19
CA GLU A 39 -13.50 -3.12 0.09
C GLU A 39 -12.84 -4.25 -0.70
N GLU A 40 -13.53 -5.39 -0.84
CA GLU A 40 -13.08 -6.49 -1.70
C GLU A 40 -12.99 -6.06 -3.17
N ALA A 41 -13.97 -5.28 -3.65
CA ALA A 41 -13.93 -4.69 -4.98
C ALA A 41 -12.76 -3.72 -5.14
N ALA A 42 -12.48 -2.87 -4.14
CA ALA A 42 -11.35 -1.95 -4.15
C ALA A 42 -9.99 -2.69 -4.15
N ALA A 43 -9.87 -3.81 -3.42
CA ALA A 43 -8.69 -4.65 -3.48
C ALA A 43 -8.50 -5.27 -4.88
N THR A 44 -9.60 -5.61 -5.57
CA THR A 44 -9.55 -6.04 -6.97
C THR A 44 -9.11 -4.92 -7.90
N GLU A 45 -9.57 -3.68 -7.70
CA GLU A 45 -9.05 -2.52 -8.43
C GLU A 45 -7.55 -2.31 -8.17
N ALA A 46 -7.08 -2.50 -6.94
CA ALA A 46 -5.66 -2.37 -6.60
C ALA A 46 -4.78 -3.35 -7.40
N TRP A 47 -5.27 -4.57 -7.63
CA TRP A 47 -4.61 -5.53 -8.51
C TRP A 47 -4.54 -5.06 -9.97
N GLU A 48 -5.62 -4.50 -10.50
CA GLU A 48 -5.63 -3.94 -11.86
C GLU A 48 -4.65 -2.77 -12.01
N VAL A 49 -4.59 -1.89 -11.00
CA VAL A 49 -3.60 -0.79 -10.96
C VAL A 49 -2.18 -1.37 -10.96
N PHE A 50 -1.90 -2.37 -10.14
CA PHE A 50 -0.60 -3.02 -10.10
C PHE A 50 -0.20 -3.60 -11.46
N LYS A 51 -1.09 -4.36 -12.13
CA LYS A 51 -0.84 -4.91 -13.47
C LYS A 51 -0.48 -3.84 -14.50
N SER A 52 -1.13 -2.67 -14.42
CA SER A 52 -0.86 -1.56 -15.33
C SER A 52 0.53 -0.92 -15.13
N LYS A 53 1.09 -1.01 -13.92
CA LYS A 53 2.39 -0.45 -13.55
C LYS A 53 3.53 -1.46 -13.74
N TYR A 54 3.28 -2.73 -13.40
CA TYR A 54 4.29 -3.79 -13.37
C TYR A 54 3.81 -5.03 -14.13
N THR A 55 3.45 -4.86 -15.39
CA THR A 55 2.88 -5.93 -16.24
C THR A 55 3.72 -7.19 -16.22
N LYS A 56 5.05 -7.07 -16.35
CA LYS A 56 5.91 -8.25 -16.37
C LYS A 56 5.90 -9.01 -15.05
N ALA A 57 5.93 -8.30 -13.93
CA ALA A 57 5.93 -8.91 -12.61
C ALA A 57 4.58 -9.60 -12.31
N ALA A 58 3.48 -8.99 -12.76
CA ALA A 58 2.16 -9.61 -12.66
C ALA A 58 2.02 -10.89 -13.50
N GLU A 59 2.64 -10.94 -14.69
CA GLU A 59 2.67 -12.15 -15.53
C GLU A 59 3.49 -13.28 -14.89
N THR A 60 4.63 -12.94 -14.27
CA THR A 60 5.55 -13.94 -13.71
C THR A 60 5.27 -14.28 -12.25
N GLY A 61 4.41 -13.51 -11.57
CA GLY A 61 4.12 -13.63 -10.15
C GLY A 61 5.29 -13.22 -9.24
N ILE A 62 6.34 -12.58 -9.78
CA ILE A 62 7.56 -12.21 -9.05
C ILE A 62 8.03 -10.81 -9.48
N PHE A 63 8.35 -9.96 -8.50
CA PHE A 63 9.06 -8.70 -8.67
C PHE A 63 10.41 -8.80 -7.95
N ILE A 64 11.51 -8.90 -8.71
CA ILE A 64 12.86 -9.19 -8.20
C ILE A 64 12.88 -10.54 -7.45
N ASP A 65 12.71 -10.54 -6.13
CA ASP A 65 12.62 -11.69 -5.25
C ASP A 65 11.28 -11.74 -4.47
N THR A 66 10.44 -10.73 -4.62
CA THR A 66 9.14 -10.63 -3.95
C THR A 66 8.05 -11.35 -4.76
N PRO A 67 7.30 -12.30 -4.18
CA PRO A 67 6.11 -12.85 -4.80
C PRO A 67 4.99 -11.79 -4.89
N VAL A 68 4.36 -11.66 -6.06
CA VAL A 68 3.38 -10.61 -6.38
C VAL A 68 2.17 -11.16 -7.13
N GLU A 69 1.71 -12.36 -6.76
CA GLU A 69 0.43 -12.88 -7.25
C GLU A 69 -0.71 -11.96 -6.76
N GLU A 70 -1.89 -12.07 -7.41
CA GLU A 70 -3.06 -11.25 -7.08
C GLU A 70 -3.37 -11.26 -5.57
N ARG A 71 -3.27 -12.43 -4.92
CA ARG A 71 -3.50 -12.59 -3.49
C ARG A 71 -2.52 -11.78 -2.64
N ASP A 72 -1.24 -11.73 -3.03
CA ASP A 72 -0.21 -11.00 -2.31
C ASP A 72 -0.41 -9.49 -2.45
N ILE A 73 -0.75 -9.02 -3.66
CA ILE A 73 -0.99 -7.61 -3.92
C ILE A 73 -2.23 -7.11 -3.19
N LYS A 74 -3.33 -7.87 -3.23
CA LYS A 74 -4.55 -7.55 -2.47
C LYS A 74 -4.28 -7.47 -0.97
N TYR A 75 -3.57 -8.46 -0.43
CA TYR A 75 -3.18 -8.49 0.98
C TYR A 75 -2.30 -7.30 1.36
N ARG A 76 -1.24 -7.00 0.59
CA ARG A 76 -0.32 -5.89 0.90
C ARG A 76 -1.01 -4.54 0.77
N TRP A 77 -1.94 -4.38 -0.17
CA TRP A 77 -2.74 -3.17 -0.27
C TRP A 77 -3.66 -2.99 0.95
N MET A 78 -4.31 -4.07 1.39
CA MET A 78 -5.12 -4.06 2.63
C MET A 78 -4.29 -3.71 3.86
N ARG A 79 -3.09 -4.29 3.99
CA ARG A 79 -2.14 -3.95 5.05
C ARG A 79 -1.69 -2.49 4.96
N LEU A 80 -1.32 -2.00 3.78
CA LEU A 80 -0.90 -0.61 3.55
C LEU A 80 -1.97 0.37 4.03
N LYS A 81 -3.22 0.13 3.63
CA LYS A 81 -4.38 0.93 4.03
C LYS A 81 -4.54 0.97 5.55
N SER A 82 -4.47 -0.19 6.21
CA SER A 82 -4.60 -0.32 7.66
C SER A 82 -3.46 0.38 8.40
N THR A 83 -2.21 0.13 7.98
CA THR A 83 -0.99 0.75 8.54
C THR A 83 -1.09 2.27 8.55
N MET A 84 -1.54 2.86 7.44
CA MET A 84 -1.60 4.31 7.27
C MET A 84 -2.95 4.92 7.67
N LYS A 85 -3.88 4.10 8.19
CA LYS A 85 -5.22 4.51 8.64
C LYS A 85 -5.99 5.33 7.59
N MET A 86 -5.92 4.91 6.33
CA MET A 86 -6.53 5.62 5.21
C MET A 86 -7.77 4.89 4.66
N SER A 87 -8.60 5.60 3.89
CA SER A 87 -9.72 4.97 3.18
C SER A 87 -9.22 4.17 1.98
N SER A 88 -10.07 3.30 1.45
CA SER A 88 -9.79 2.53 0.23
C SER A 88 -9.49 3.45 -0.97
N GLU A 89 -10.22 4.55 -1.12
CA GLU A 89 -10.00 5.52 -2.21
C GLU A 89 -8.61 6.13 -2.12
N LYS A 90 -8.20 6.57 -0.92
CA LYS A 90 -6.89 7.19 -0.72
C LYS A 90 -5.74 6.18 -0.91
N ALA A 91 -5.94 4.93 -0.51
CA ALA A 91 -4.98 3.86 -0.76
C ALA A 91 -4.84 3.56 -2.26
N LEU A 92 -5.93 3.62 -3.03
CA LEU A 92 -5.90 3.50 -4.49
C LEU A 92 -5.18 4.68 -5.15
N GLU A 93 -5.44 5.91 -4.70
CA GLU A 93 -4.74 7.11 -5.18
C GLU A 93 -3.22 7.00 -4.98
N LEU A 94 -2.79 6.52 -3.81
CA LEU A 94 -1.40 6.28 -3.49
C LEU A 94 -0.74 5.31 -4.48
N ILE A 95 -1.32 4.15 -4.74
CA ILE A 95 -0.68 3.17 -5.64
C ILE A 95 -0.80 3.54 -7.12
N LYS A 96 -1.76 4.41 -7.48
CA LYS A 96 -1.84 5.03 -8.81
C LYS A 96 -0.66 5.99 -9.04
N VAL A 97 -0.11 6.58 -7.98
CA VAL A 97 1.19 7.29 -8.04
C VAL A 97 2.27 6.29 -8.40
N ASP A 98 2.52 5.37 -7.49
CA ASP A 98 3.60 4.42 -7.53
C ASP A 98 3.21 3.22 -6.65
N ALA A 99 3.28 2.02 -7.22
CA ALA A 99 2.86 0.79 -6.59
C ALA A 99 4.03 0.05 -5.90
N ILE A 100 5.21 0.67 -5.78
CA ILE A 100 6.35 0.14 -5.02
C ILE A 100 5.96 -0.36 -3.61
N PRO A 101 5.09 0.32 -2.83
CA PRO A 101 4.71 -0.19 -1.50
C PRO A 101 4.09 -1.61 -1.52
N LEU A 102 3.57 -2.06 -2.67
CA LEU A 102 2.95 -3.39 -2.83
C LEU A 102 3.94 -4.51 -3.17
N VAL A 103 5.22 -4.18 -3.43
CA VAL A 103 6.30 -5.17 -3.67
C VAL A 103 7.27 -5.29 -2.50
N VAL A 104 6.92 -4.67 -1.37
CA VAL A 104 7.71 -4.66 -0.14
C VAL A 104 6.93 -5.39 0.94
N ASP A 105 7.64 -6.05 1.85
CA ASP A 105 7.01 -6.74 2.96
C ASP A 105 6.16 -5.78 3.82
N SER A 106 4.93 -6.17 4.13
CA SER A 106 3.99 -5.29 4.84
C SER A 106 4.45 -4.95 6.26
N ASP A 107 5.16 -5.85 6.93
CA ASP A 107 5.67 -5.57 8.28
C ASP A 107 6.87 -4.61 8.20
N TYR A 108 7.70 -4.71 7.15
CA TYR A 108 8.76 -3.72 6.89
C TYR A 108 8.19 -2.33 6.55
N VAL A 109 7.16 -2.26 5.69
CA VAL A 109 6.45 -1.01 5.39
C VAL A 109 5.86 -0.42 6.66
N GLN A 110 5.26 -1.25 7.51
CA GLN A 110 4.71 -0.82 8.80
C GLN A 110 5.80 -0.26 9.73
N GLY A 111 6.92 -0.98 9.91
CA GLY A 111 8.02 -0.50 10.75
C GLY A 111 8.59 0.83 10.26
N THR A 112 8.77 0.97 8.94
CA THR A 112 9.21 2.24 8.34
C THR A 112 8.20 3.35 8.58
N PHE A 113 6.90 3.09 8.37
CA PHE A 113 5.86 4.11 8.57
C PHE A 113 5.70 4.50 10.04
N ASP A 114 5.76 3.55 10.96
CA ASP A 114 5.72 3.82 12.40
C ASP A 114 6.91 4.69 12.83
N ALA A 115 8.10 4.47 12.25
CA ALA A 115 9.28 5.32 12.44
C ALA A 115 9.06 6.74 11.89
N MET A 116 8.42 6.89 10.73
CA MET A 116 8.03 8.19 10.20
C MET A 116 7.09 8.91 11.17
N VAL A 117 6.08 8.22 11.72
CA VAL A 117 5.13 8.79 12.68
C VAL A 117 5.83 9.24 13.96
N ARG A 118 6.77 8.45 14.50
CA ARG A 118 7.56 8.85 15.69
C ARG A 118 8.43 10.07 15.43
N GLY A 119 9.01 10.18 14.23
CA GLY A 119 9.82 11.33 13.81
C GLY A 119 9.00 12.57 13.43
N SER A 120 7.68 12.46 13.35
CA SER A 120 6.79 13.54 12.93
C SER A 120 5.37 13.44 13.54
N SER A 121 4.34 13.21 12.72
CA SER A 121 2.95 12.93 13.09
C SER A 121 2.36 11.96 12.06
N LEU A 122 1.20 11.37 12.37
CA LEU A 122 0.48 10.51 11.42
C LEU A 122 0.16 11.25 10.12
N GLU A 123 -0.37 12.46 10.22
CA GLU A 123 -0.79 13.27 9.08
C GLU A 123 0.40 13.62 8.19
N GLU A 124 1.51 14.05 8.80
CA GLU A 124 2.73 14.39 8.07
C GLU A 124 3.37 13.16 7.43
N ALA A 125 3.38 12.01 8.11
CA ALA A 125 3.89 10.76 7.55
C ALA A 125 3.04 10.32 6.34
N VAL A 126 1.70 10.36 6.45
CA VAL A 126 0.80 10.07 5.33
C VAL A 126 1.07 11.01 4.16
N GLU A 127 1.19 12.32 4.40
CA GLU A 127 1.47 13.29 3.34
C GLU A 127 2.78 12.99 2.61
N VAL A 128 3.86 12.69 3.34
CA VAL A 128 5.16 12.34 2.76
C VAL A 128 5.03 11.09 1.88
N VAL A 129 4.34 10.04 2.33
CA VAL A 129 4.14 8.83 1.53
C VAL A 129 3.26 9.10 0.30
N MET A 130 2.17 9.86 0.42
CA MET A 130 1.31 10.19 -0.72
C MET A 130 2.06 10.93 -1.84
N ASN A 131 3.05 11.74 -1.45
CA ASN A 131 3.87 12.53 -2.36
C ASN A 131 5.11 11.76 -2.88
N ASN A 132 5.60 10.78 -2.12
CA ASN A 132 6.74 9.93 -2.48
C ASN A 132 6.54 8.50 -1.95
N PRO A 133 5.74 7.64 -2.61
CA PRO A 133 5.36 6.33 -2.03
C PRO A 133 6.57 5.41 -1.77
N GLY A 134 7.61 5.48 -2.60
CA GLY A 134 8.84 4.70 -2.41
C GLY A 134 9.60 4.97 -1.11
N VAL A 135 9.27 6.05 -0.40
CA VAL A 135 9.90 6.41 0.89
C VAL A 135 9.74 5.32 1.96
N VAL A 136 8.68 4.49 1.88
CA VAL A 136 8.45 3.38 2.82
C VAL A 136 9.46 2.24 2.70
N THR A 137 10.42 2.35 1.78
CA THR A 137 11.55 1.42 1.65
C THR A 137 12.77 1.82 2.50
N ALA A 138 12.75 3.01 3.10
CA ALA A 138 13.91 3.59 3.79
C ALA A 138 14.30 2.89 5.10
N GLY A 139 13.40 2.12 5.73
CA GLY A 139 13.65 1.49 7.03
C GLY A 139 13.51 2.47 8.20
N GLU A 140 13.77 1.98 9.41
CA GLU A 140 13.50 2.73 10.66
C GLU A 140 14.39 3.98 10.84
N ASP A 141 15.55 4.04 10.19
CA ASP A 141 16.45 5.20 10.22
C ASP A 141 15.81 6.48 9.65
N ILE A 142 14.66 6.36 8.97
CA ILE A 142 13.89 7.51 8.50
C ILE A 142 13.39 8.41 9.63
N GLU A 143 13.22 7.88 10.85
CA GLU A 143 12.77 8.63 12.03
C GLU A 143 13.61 9.90 12.24
N SER A 144 14.94 9.77 12.16
CA SER A 144 15.87 10.90 12.32
C SER A 144 15.99 11.79 11.07
N ASN A 145 15.43 11.35 9.93
CA ASN A 145 15.57 11.98 8.63
C ASN A 145 14.25 12.55 8.07
N MET A 146 13.20 12.63 8.88
CA MET A 146 11.87 13.08 8.43
C MET A 146 11.88 14.47 7.80
N GLY A 147 12.74 15.39 8.27
CA GLY A 147 12.90 16.71 7.65
C GLY A 147 13.34 16.62 6.18
N MET A 148 14.28 15.73 5.87
CA MET A 148 14.74 15.50 4.49
C MET A 148 13.69 14.76 3.66
N ALA A 149 12.97 13.81 4.25
CA ALA A 149 11.89 13.10 3.58
C ALA A 149 10.77 14.05 3.13
N LYS A 150 10.40 15.04 3.98
CA LYS A 150 9.44 16.10 3.64
C LYS A 150 9.90 16.96 2.46
N VAL A 151 11.16 17.39 2.45
CA VAL A 151 11.74 18.18 1.36
C VAL A 151 11.73 17.39 0.04
N ALA A 152 12.14 16.12 0.08
CA ALA A 152 12.14 15.25 -1.09
C ALA A 152 10.71 15.02 -1.62
N ALA A 153 9.74 14.77 -0.73
CA ALA A 153 8.33 14.64 -1.09
C ALA A 153 7.78 15.91 -1.77
N GLY A 154 8.08 17.11 -1.23
CA GLY A 154 7.69 18.37 -1.86
C GLY A 154 8.26 18.56 -3.27
N PHE A 155 9.53 18.17 -3.48
CA PHE A 155 10.17 18.21 -4.80
C PHE A 155 9.53 17.24 -5.80
N MET A 156 9.21 16.02 -5.36
CA MET A 156 8.55 15.01 -6.19
C MET A 156 7.17 15.48 -6.66
N THR A 157 6.37 16.09 -5.77
CA THR A 157 5.06 16.65 -6.14
C THR A 157 5.17 17.77 -7.17
N MET A 158 6.16 18.66 -7.02
CA MET A 158 6.36 19.77 -7.96
C MET A 158 6.77 19.32 -9.36
N THR A 159 7.61 18.29 -9.46
CA THR A 159 8.19 17.82 -10.74
C THR A 159 7.34 16.77 -11.45
N ARG A 160 6.34 16.22 -10.77
CA ARG A 160 5.46 15.16 -11.27
C ARG A 160 4.72 15.45 -12.58
N PRO A 161 4.13 16.65 -12.78
CA PRO A 161 3.45 16.98 -14.03
C PRO A 161 4.40 16.91 -15.24
N LEU A 162 5.66 17.32 -15.06
CA LEU A 162 6.68 17.22 -16.11
C LEU A 162 7.01 15.77 -16.44
N ASN A 163 7.17 14.91 -15.43
CA ASN A 163 7.54 13.51 -15.64
C ASN A 163 6.44 12.73 -16.39
N ASN A 164 5.17 13.00 -16.09
CA ASN A 164 4.04 12.39 -16.79
C ASN A 164 3.94 12.84 -18.26
N VAL A 165 4.27 14.11 -18.56
CA VAL A 165 4.33 14.61 -19.95
C VAL A 165 5.45 13.92 -20.73
N ILE A 166 6.63 13.80 -20.13
CA ILE A 166 7.79 13.14 -20.77
C ILE A 166 7.51 11.66 -21.00
N GLN A 167 6.97 10.94 -20.01
CA GLN A 167 6.63 9.52 -20.18
C GLN A 167 5.46 9.29 -21.15
N GLY A 168 4.50 10.21 -21.24
CA GLY A 168 3.42 10.15 -22.22
C GLY A 168 3.89 10.37 -23.67
N LEU A 169 5.02 11.04 -23.87
CA LEU A 169 5.66 11.23 -25.19
C LEU A 169 6.59 10.07 -25.60
N LEU A 170 7.03 9.26 -24.63
CA LEU A 170 7.96 8.14 -24.84
C LEU A 170 7.27 6.76 -24.89
N ARG A 171 5.95 6.71 -24.69
CA ARG A 171 5.10 5.53 -24.94
C ARG A 171 4.52 5.60 -26.34
#